data_AF-A0A9J6GXT6-F1
#
_entry.id   AF-A0A9J6GXT6-F1
#
_cell.length_a   1.000
_cell.length_b   1.000
_cell.length_c   1.000
_cell.angle_alpha   90.00
_cell.angle_beta   90.00
_cell.angle_gamma   90.00
#
_symmetry.space_group_name_H-M   'P 1'
#
loop_
_entity.id
_entity.type
_entity.pdbx_description
1 polymer ?
#
loop_
_entity_poly.entity_id
_entity_poly.type
_entity_poly.pdbx_seq_one_letter_code
_entity_poly.pdbx_strand_id
1 'polypeptide(L)'
;MLELGAWQFEDRVKLHQEVMNCRRTLVDSGLLNKPEAAALGLFKSTLRRLNRNRLDKLRQEYSSEGYKCYQHTYWAFSKSAVGQSFLVMADAQVENTATKLFTSILIFSGLLEEEDAEWHGQRDLIQLAQSIIECSMSREMLLNELFIQLIKQTTDHPDPNSRVNVRHWQLLSLLCSVAAPTDRRILNYLHAHLRHCAMDVVTEEGQFAQFSLKAGCSLSLPLPKLCRVVDTEQHSKRPALMVSHRTDELEAKTSIDESQECLMRTLETRGRKWPPSRDEVSCTTRRHPCRSRVHFLDGQVQNIDFDPCVSAAEVLTMLKARINLRPSAEGYAIYEVIGPTERAMMPEEKMADAMSKWERWAQSQQGPAKANKQQYFLFKKHLMLDAYVDLSDPVEEELLFHQLVYNIRLDRFPVTEHEAITLCALKAQLDHGDYQEAIVDYRQVALRFFFFLFMKMKQLSHRSSCFYRDC
;
A
#
# COMPACT_ATOMS: atom_id res chain seq x y z
N MET A 1 7.27 -33.64 17.88
CA MET A 1 7.79 -33.49 16.49
C MET A 1 6.91 -34.19 15.46
N LEU A 2 6.56 -35.47 15.63
CA LEU A 2 5.69 -36.20 14.69
C LEU A 2 4.26 -35.63 14.62
N GLU A 3 3.67 -35.26 15.76
CA GLU A 3 2.34 -34.63 15.78
C GLU A 3 2.36 -33.25 15.11
N LEU A 4 3.32 -32.38 15.43
CA LEU A 4 3.48 -31.06 14.78
C LEU A 4 3.62 -31.16 13.25
N GLY A 5 4.32 -32.19 12.75
CA GLY A 5 4.43 -32.44 11.30
C GLY A 5 3.13 -32.96 10.67
N ALA A 6 2.29 -33.67 11.42
CA ALA A 6 0.97 -34.13 10.97
C ALA A 6 -0.02 -32.95 10.88
N TRP A 7 -0.03 -32.06 11.87
CA TRP A 7 -0.84 -30.83 11.87
C TRP A 7 -0.49 -29.92 10.68
N GLN A 8 0.79 -29.67 10.42
CA GLN A 8 1.23 -28.88 9.25
C GLN A 8 0.86 -29.52 7.90
N PHE A 9 0.78 -30.85 7.84
CA PHE A 9 0.37 -31.57 6.63
C PHE A 9 -1.14 -31.48 6.40
N GLU A 10 -1.95 -31.65 7.43
CA GLU A 10 -3.41 -31.52 7.35
C GLU A 10 -3.83 -30.11 6.92
N ASP A 11 -3.20 -29.08 7.48
CA ASP A 11 -3.45 -27.69 7.09
C ASP A 11 -3.08 -27.44 5.62
N ARG A 12 -2.00 -28.06 5.13
CA ARG A 12 -1.59 -27.95 3.72
C ARG A 12 -2.59 -28.59 2.78
N VAL A 13 -3.13 -29.75 3.17
CA VAL A 13 -4.18 -30.43 2.39
C VAL A 13 -5.46 -29.61 2.37
N LYS A 14 -5.87 -29.04 3.51
CA LYS A 14 -7.06 -28.17 3.60
C LYS A 14 -6.94 -26.94 2.69
N LEU A 15 -5.84 -26.19 2.79
CA LEU A 15 -5.60 -25.00 1.97
C LEU A 15 -5.51 -25.35 0.47
N HIS A 16 -4.93 -26.50 0.13
CA HIS A 16 -4.93 -26.99 -1.25
C HIS A 16 -6.35 -27.29 -1.75
N GLN A 17 -7.18 -27.91 -0.91
CA GLN A 17 -8.57 -28.21 -1.25
C GLN A 17 -9.39 -26.92 -1.42
N GLU A 18 -9.15 -25.88 -0.62
CA GLU A 18 -9.76 -24.56 -0.80
C GLU A 18 -9.44 -23.96 -2.17
N VAL A 19 -8.16 -23.98 -2.58
CA VAL A 19 -7.73 -23.54 -3.92
C VAL A 19 -8.48 -24.30 -5.02
N MET A 20 -8.61 -25.62 -4.88
CA MET A 20 -9.33 -26.44 -5.86
C MET A 20 -10.83 -26.14 -5.89
N ASN A 21 -11.45 -25.88 -4.73
CA ASN A 21 -12.85 -25.49 -4.65
C ASN A 21 -13.08 -24.14 -5.34
N CYS A 22 -12.21 -23.14 -5.12
CA CYS A 22 -12.28 -21.87 -5.83
C CYS A 22 -12.18 -22.03 -7.35
N ARG A 23 -11.28 -22.90 -7.84
CA ARG A 23 -11.19 -23.21 -9.28
C ARG A 23 -12.47 -23.80 -9.83
N ARG A 24 -13.09 -24.75 -9.12
CA ARG A 24 -14.39 -25.33 -9.52
C ARG A 24 -15.48 -24.26 -9.54
N THR A 25 -15.56 -23.40 -8.52
CA THR A 25 -16.52 -22.29 -8.48
C THR A 25 -16.36 -21.33 -9.66
N LEU A 26 -15.13 -20.99 -10.04
CA LEU A 26 -14.87 -20.14 -11.21
C LEU A 26 -15.35 -20.82 -12.51
N VAL A 27 -15.04 -22.10 -12.70
CA VAL A 27 -15.48 -22.88 -13.87
C VAL A 27 -17.01 -22.99 -13.93
N ASP A 28 -17.64 -23.38 -12.82
CA ASP A 28 -19.09 -23.59 -12.74
C ASP A 28 -19.88 -22.30 -12.92
N SER A 29 -19.26 -21.16 -12.63
CA SER A 29 -19.88 -19.85 -12.82
C SER A 29 -19.95 -19.37 -14.27
N GLY A 30 -19.24 -20.03 -15.20
CA GLY A 30 -19.16 -19.60 -16.59
C GLY A 30 -18.33 -18.35 -16.85
N LEU A 31 -17.58 -17.87 -15.85
CA LEU A 31 -16.71 -16.70 -15.99
C LEU A 31 -15.49 -16.94 -16.89
N LEU A 32 -15.06 -18.20 -17.05
CA LEU A 32 -13.80 -18.54 -17.70
C LEU A 32 -13.98 -19.02 -19.13
N ASN A 33 -13.17 -18.49 -20.04
CA ASN A 33 -12.98 -19.08 -21.36
C ASN A 33 -12.46 -20.51 -21.20
N LYS A 34 -12.99 -21.42 -22.02
CA LYS A 34 -12.48 -22.79 -22.07
C LYS A 34 -11.06 -22.78 -22.60
N PRO A 35 -10.18 -23.69 -22.14
CA PRO A 35 -8.86 -23.82 -22.74
C PRO A 35 -9.00 -24.01 -24.24
N GLU A 36 -8.22 -23.28 -25.03
CA GLU A 36 -8.09 -23.56 -26.47
C GLU A 36 -7.79 -25.05 -26.62
N ALA A 37 -8.54 -25.74 -27.46
CA ALA A 37 -8.32 -27.15 -27.72
C ALA A 37 -6.87 -27.28 -28.19
N ALA A 38 -6.00 -27.81 -27.33
CA ALA A 38 -4.61 -28.01 -27.67
C ALA A 38 -4.59 -28.82 -28.97
N ALA A 39 -4.15 -28.20 -30.06
CA ALA A 39 -3.71 -28.95 -31.23
C ALA A 39 -2.75 -30.01 -30.67
N LEU A 40 -3.14 -31.28 -30.77
CA LEU A 40 -2.54 -32.44 -30.10
C LEU A 40 -1.02 -32.45 -30.27
N GLY A 41 -0.32 -31.80 -29.35
CA GLY A 41 1.13 -31.79 -29.24
C GLY A 41 1.57 -32.91 -28.32
N LEU A 42 1.86 -34.06 -28.91
CA LEU A 42 2.53 -35.18 -28.27
C LEU A 42 3.89 -34.75 -27.70
N PHE A 43 3.92 -34.30 -26.44
CA PHE A 43 5.17 -34.18 -25.69
C PHE A 43 5.04 -34.89 -24.33
N LYS A 44 5.05 -36.23 -24.39
CA LYS A 44 5.66 -37.02 -23.32
C LYS A 44 7.17 -36.84 -23.44
N SER A 45 7.75 -35.95 -22.64
CA SER A 45 9.20 -35.95 -22.43
C SER A 45 9.55 -36.72 -21.16
N THR A 46 10.45 -37.67 -21.37
CA THR A 46 11.03 -38.61 -20.42
C THR A 46 12.07 -37.92 -19.52
N LEU A 47 12.17 -38.33 -18.24
CA LEU A 47 13.19 -38.02 -17.20
C LEU A 47 13.00 -36.69 -16.43
N ARG A 48 13.13 -36.60 -15.09
CA ARG A 48 14.04 -37.29 -14.14
C ARG A 48 13.34 -37.68 -12.83
N ARG A 49 13.74 -38.83 -12.30
CA ARG A 49 13.34 -39.40 -11.01
C ARG A 49 14.26 -38.84 -9.90
N LEU A 50 13.75 -37.91 -9.11
CA LEU A 50 14.31 -37.54 -7.80
C LEU A 50 13.18 -37.47 -6.76
N ASN A 51 13.54 -37.74 -5.52
CA ASN A 51 12.73 -38.14 -4.36
C ASN A 51 11.30 -37.56 -4.32
N ARG A 52 10.27 -38.41 -4.49
CA ARG A 52 8.86 -38.01 -4.57
C ARG A 52 8.21 -38.01 -3.18
N ASN A 53 7.74 -36.84 -2.73
CA ASN A 53 6.91 -36.72 -1.55
C ASN A 53 5.47 -37.19 -1.85
N ARG A 54 4.74 -37.65 -0.83
CA ARG A 54 3.30 -38.04 -0.92
C ARG A 54 2.43 -36.95 -1.56
N LEU A 55 2.82 -35.68 -1.42
CA LEU A 55 2.16 -34.53 -2.03
C LEU A 55 2.22 -34.55 -3.57
N ASP A 56 3.32 -35.01 -4.16
CA ASP A 56 3.43 -35.16 -5.62
C ASP A 56 2.61 -36.35 -6.15
N LYS A 57 2.28 -37.32 -5.28
CA LYS A 57 1.28 -38.36 -5.61
C LYS A 57 -0.14 -37.80 -5.61
N LEU A 58 -0.52 -36.99 -4.61
CA LEU A 58 -1.82 -36.32 -4.59
C LEU A 58 -2.00 -35.34 -5.76
N ARG A 59 -0.96 -34.55 -6.09
CA ARG A 59 -0.93 -33.71 -7.30
C ARG A 59 -1.15 -34.53 -8.57
N GLN A 60 -0.55 -35.72 -8.66
CA GLN A 60 -0.65 -36.57 -9.84
C GLN A 60 -2.00 -37.31 -9.94
N GLU A 61 -2.63 -37.66 -8.82
CA GLU A 61 -3.98 -38.25 -8.77
C GLU A 61 -5.06 -37.26 -9.22
N TYR A 62 -4.96 -35.97 -8.84
CA TYR A 62 -5.87 -34.92 -9.34
C TYR A 62 -5.50 -34.38 -10.73
N SER A 63 -4.25 -34.52 -11.16
CA SER A 63 -3.78 -34.05 -12.47
C SER A 63 -4.16 -34.97 -13.63
N SER A 64 -4.62 -36.20 -13.38
CA SER A 64 -4.90 -37.18 -14.44
C SER A 64 -6.22 -36.92 -15.18
N GLU A 65 -7.18 -36.23 -14.56
CA GLU A 65 -8.49 -35.90 -15.16
C GLU A 65 -8.85 -34.45 -14.81
N GLY A 66 -8.55 -33.51 -15.71
CA GLY A 66 -8.95 -32.10 -15.53
C GLY A 66 -10.47 -31.94 -15.34
N TYR A 67 -10.89 -31.02 -14.48
CA TYR A 67 -12.31 -30.75 -14.21
C TYR A 67 -12.96 -30.01 -15.39
N LYS A 68 -13.99 -30.58 -16.00
CA LYS A 68 -14.73 -29.98 -17.14
C LYS A 68 -13.80 -29.44 -18.25
N CYS A 69 -12.79 -30.23 -18.62
CA CYS A 69 -11.74 -29.91 -19.61
C CYS A 69 -10.65 -28.91 -19.15
N TYR A 70 -10.71 -28.36 -17.92
CA TYR A 70 -9.67 -27.48 -17.38
C TYR A 70 -8.55 -28.32 -16.74
N GLN A 71 -7.51 -28.59 -17.54
CA GLN A 71 -6.31 -29.32 -17.11
C GLN A 71 -5.46 -28.51 -16.13
N HIS A 72 -4.55 -29.18 -15.41
CA HIS A 72 -3.62 -28.52 -14.48
C HIS A 72 -2.83 -27.36 -15.13
N THR A 73 -2.37 -27.55 -16.37
CA THR A 73 -1.63 -26.54 -17.14
C THR A 73 -2.40 -25.25 -17.43
N TYR A 74 -3.74 -25.28 -17.38
CA TYR A 74 -4.56 -24.08 -17.48
C TYR A 74 -4.32 -23.15 -16.29
N TRP A 75 -4.18 -23.71 -15.09
CA TRP A 75 -4.05 -22.97 -13.83
C TRP A 75 -2.63 -22.69 -13.39
N ALA A 76 -1.65 -23.44 -13.92
CA ALA A 76 -0.25 -23.37 -13.49
C ALA A 76 0.60 -22.49 -14.41
N PHE A 77 1.81 -22.15 -13.95
CA PHE A 77 2.79 -21.35 -14.65
C PHE A 77 2.97 -21.73 -16.13
N SER A 78 3.06 -20.72 -17.01
CA SER A 78 3.37 -20.87 -18.43
C SER A 78 4.49 -19.91 -18.85
N LYS A 79 5.32 -20.37 -19.79
CA LYS A 79 6.31 -19.53 -20.49
C LYS A 79 5.78 -18.94 -21.80
N SER A 80 4.68 -19.49 -22.31
CA SER A 80 4.10 -19.12 -23.59
C SER A 80 3.02 -18.06 -23.39
N ALA A 81 2.97 -17.09 -24.29
CA ALA A 81 1.88 -16.13 -24.38
C ALA A 81 0.53 -16.84 -24.55
N VAL A 82 -0.55 -16.15 -24.15
CA VAL A 82 -1.91 -16.66 -24.27
C VAL A 82 -2.58 -16.12 -25.53
N GLY A 83 -3.34 -16.98 -26.22
CA GLY A 83 -4.09 -16.61 -27.42
C GLY A 83 -5.42 -15.90 -27.14
N GLN A 84 -5.97 -16.07 -25.94
CA GLN A 84 -7.25 -15.52 -25.48
C GLN A 84 -7.15 -15.11 -24.00
N SER A 85 -8.08 -14.27 -23.54
CA SER A 85 -8.22 -13.95 -22.11
C SER A 85 -8.69 -15.16 -21.30
N PHE A 86 -8.40 -15.19 -20.00
CA PHE A 86 -8.93 -16.20 -19.09
C PHE A 86 -10.41 -15.97 -18.81
N LEU A 87 -10.80 -14.71 -18.57
CA LEU A 87 -12.17 -14.32 -18.35
C LEU A 87 -12.90 -14.12 -19.68
N VAL A 88 -14.17 -14.52 -19.73
CA VAL A 88 -15.05 -14.29 -20.87
C VAL A 88 -15.28 -12.78 -21.00
N MET A 89 -14.81 -12.20 -22.10
CA MET A 89 -14.93 -10.78 -22.40
C MET A 89 -15.85 -10.56 -23.60
N ALA A 90 -16.81 -9.66 -23.49
CA ALA A 90 -17.72 -9.34 -24.61
C ALA A 90 -17.08 -8.39 -25.64
N ASP A 91 -16.15 -7.55 -25.20
CA ASP A 91 -15.47 -6.55 -26.03
C ASP A 91 -14.09 -7.07 -26.47
N ALA A 92 -13.94 -7.27 -27.79
CA ALA A 92 -12.69 -7.76 -28.39
C ALA A 92 -11.49 -6.81 -28.16
N GLN A 93 -11.71 -5.50 -27.98
CA GLN A 93 -10.62 -4.57 -27.66
C GLN A 93 -10.11 -4.77 -26.24
N VAL A 94 -11.02 -5.07 -25.31
CA VAL A 94 -10.66 -5.39 -23.92
C VAL A 94 -9.94 -6.73 -23.87
N GLU A 95 -10.42 -7.74 -24.61
CA GLU A 95 -9.73 -9.05 -24.72
C GLU A 95 -8.32 -8.93 -25.31
N ASN A 96 -8.16 -8.13 -26.37
CA ASN A 96 -6.84 -7.89 -26.96
C ASN A 96 -5.91 -7.12 -26.00
N THR A 97 -6.47 -6.28 -25.12
CA THR A 97 -5.71 -5.63 -24.05
C THR A 97 -5.31 -6.64 -22.96
N ALA A 98 -6.20 -7.58 -22.62
CA ALA A 98 -5.94 -8.64 -21.66
C ALA A 98 -4.83 -9.61 -22.09
N THR A 99 -4.79 -10.00 -23.37
CA THR A 99 -3.70 -10.83 -23.90
C THR A 99 -2.37 -10.07 -23.90
N LYS A 100 -2.38 -8.76 -24.24
CA LYS A 100 -1.20 -7.89 -24.12
C LYS A 100 -0.72 -7.74 -22.67
N LEU A 101 -1.61 -7.65 -21.69
CA LEU A 101 -1.23 -7.66 -20.28
C LEU A 101 -0.42 -8.93 -19.93
N PHE A 102 -0.86 -10.09 -20.40
CA PHE A 102 -0.11 -11.34 -20.19
C PHE A 102 1.27 -11.30 -20.84
N THR A 103 1.36 -10.78 -22.07
CA THR A 103 2.64 -10.54 -22.75
C THR A 103 3.54 -9.61 -21.94
N SER A 104 3.01 -8.52 -21.38
CA SER A 104 3.76 -7.61 -20.49
C SER A 104 4.23 -8.30 -19.21
N ILE A 105 3.48 -9.26 -18.65
CA ILE A 105 3.94 -10.08 -17.52
C ILE A 105 5.14 -10.95 -17.93
N LEU A 106 5.12 -11.55 -19.13
CA LEU A 106 6.24 -12.34 -19.64
C LEU A 106 7.48 -11.46 -19.89
N ILE A 107 7.31 -10.25 -20.42
CA ILE A 107 8.41 -9.29 -20.59
C ILE A 107 8.97 -8.89 -19.23
N PHE A 108 8.10 -8.49 -18.29
CA PHE A 108 8.50 -8.08 -16.94
C PHE A 108 9.31 -9.18 -16.25
N SER A 109 8.85 -10.43 -16.34
CA SER A 109 9.51 -11.59 -15.75
C SER A 109 10.81 -12.01 -16.46
N GLY A 110 11.05 -11.51 -17.68
CA GLY A 110 12.22 -11.85 -18.50
C GLY A 110 12.08 -13.15 -19.27
N LEU A 111 10.84 -13.60 -19.50
CA LEU A 111 10.50 -14.79 -20.31
C LEU A 111 10.28 -14.44 -21.78
N LEU A 112 10.04 -13.16 -22.09
CA LEU A 112 9.91 -12.63 -23.44
C LEU A 112 10.78 -11.37 -23.54
N GLU A 113 11.41 -11.17 -24.69
CA GLU A 113 12.19 -9.96 -25.00
C GLU A 113 11.31 -8.97 -25.78
N GLU A 114 11.46 -7.67 -25.55
CA GLU A 114 10.89 -6.65 -26.44
C GLU A 114 11.78 -6.52 -27.68
N GLU A 115 11.17 -6.59 -28.87
CA GLU A 115 11.85 -6.30 -30.12
C GLU A 115 12.23 -4.79 -30.16
N ASP A 116 13.48 -4.48 -30.51
CA ASP A 116 13.99 -3.13 -30.83
C ASP A 116 14.03 -2.06 -29.70
N ALA A 117 14.10 -2.44 -28.41
CA ALA A 117 14.20 -1.48 -27.30
C ALA A 117 15.60 -1.44 -26.63
N GLU A 118 16.15 -0.23 -26.41
CA GLU A 118 17.29 -0.03 -25.51
C GLU A 118 16.84 -0.27 -24.06
N TRP A 119 17.24 -1.40 -23.46
CA TRP A 119 16.88 -1.77 -22.09
C TRP A 119 17.81 -1.15 -21.04
N HIS A 120 17.28 -0.25 -20.23
CA HIS A 120 17.93 0.46 -19.11
C HIS A 120 17.78 -0.26 -17.75
N GLY A 121 17.44 -1.55 -17.75
CA GLY A 121 17.48 -2.38 -16.54
C GLY A 121 16.34 -2.09 -15.56
N GLN A 122 16.68 -1.71 -14.33
CA GLN A 122 15.69 -1.55 -13.25
C GLN A 122 14.69 -0.42 -13.54
N ARG A 123 15.10 0.64 -14.25
CA ARG A 123 14.24 1.78 -14.57
C ARG A 123 13.04 1.35 -15.44
N ASP A 124 13.30 0.47 -16.40
CA ASP A 124 12.28 -0.03 -17.32
C ASP A 124 11.38 -1.05 -16.65
N LEU A 125 11.91 -1.89 -15.75
CA LEU A 125 11.09 -2.76 -14.91
C LEU A 125 10.08 -1.97 -14.07
N ILE A 126 10.53 -0.87 -13.45
CA ILE A 126 9.62 -0.03 -12.67
C ILE A 126 8.55 0.57 -13.59
N GLN A 127 8.95 1.13 -14.73
CA GLN A 127 8.01 1.71 -15.68
C GLN A 127 7.00 0.69 -16.20
N LEU A 128 7.46 -0.51 -16.54
CA LEU A 128 6.63 -1.60 -17.03
C LEU A 128 5.64 -2.07 -15.96
N ALA A 129 6.08 -2.21 -14.71
CA ALA A 129 5.18 -2.51 -13.59
C ALA A 129 4.10 -1.42 -13.44
N GLN A 130 4.47 -0.14 -13.49
CA GLN A 130 3.50 0.96 -13.45
C GLN A 130 2.49 0.87 -14.59
N SER A 131 2.95 0.62 -15.82
CA SER A 131 2.10 0.48 -17.00
C SER A 131 1.14 -0.71 -16.91
N ILE A 132 1.60 -1.87 -16.41
CA ILE A 132 0.77 -3.07 -16.20
C ILE A 132 -0.35 -2.76 -15.21
N ILE A 133 -0.01 -2.18 -14.06
CA ILE A 133 -0.99 -1.88 -13.01
C ILE A 133 -1.97 -0.80 -13.50
N GLU A 134 -1.48 0.28 -14.11
CA GLU A 134 -2.33 1.35 -14.68
C GLU A 134 -3.30 0.83 -15.74
N CYS A 135 -2.83 0.00 -16.66
CA CYS A 135 -3.67 -0.62 -17.68
C CYS A 135 -4.78 -1.47 -17.04
N SER A 136 -4.43 -2.28 -16.03
CA SER A 136 -5.41 -3.12 -15.32
C SER A 136 -6.48 -2.32 -14.59
N MET A 137 -6.15 -1.14 -14.07
CA MET A 137 -7.08 -0.27 -13.34
C MET A 137 -8.05 0.50 -14.26
N SER A 138 -7.86 0.47 -15.58
CA SER A 138 -8.71 1.19 -16.54
C SER A 138 -10.12 0.60 -16.71
N ARG A 139 -10.28 -0.69 -16.39
CA ARG A 139 -11.53 -1.45 -16.44
C ARG A 139 -11.52 -2.53 -15.37
N GLU A 140 -12.62 -2.71 -14.64
CA GLU A 140 -12.76 -3.78 -13.65
C GLU A 140 -12.48 -5.17 -14.23
N MET A 141 -12.84 -5.39 -15.50
CA MET A 141 -12.59 -6.65 -16.18
C MET A 141 -11.09 -6.95 -16.32
N LEU A 142 -10.29 -5.95 -16.71
CA LEU A 142 -8.84 -6.07 -16.86
C LEU A 142 -8.14 -6.27 -15.51
N LEU A 143 -8.67 -5.64 -14.45
CA LEU A 143 -8.17 -5.82 -13.09
C LEU A 143 -8.33 -7.28 -12.63
N ASN A 144 -9.55 -7.82 -12.74
CA ASN A 144 -9.85 -9.20 -12.39
C ASN A 144 -9.04 -10.20 -13.24
N GLU A 145 -8.89 -9.93 -14.53
CA GLU A 145 -8.08 -10.73 -15.44
C GLU A 145 -6.60 -10.75 -15.01
N LEU A 146 -6.02 -9.59 -14.69
CA LEU A 146 -4.63 -9.50 -14.24
C LEU A 146 -4.40 -10.33 -12.96
N PHE A 147 -5.36 -10.33 -12.02
CA PHE A 147 -5.27 -11.20 -10.84
C PHE A 147 -5.21 -12.68 -11.21
N ILE A 148 -6.06 -13.16 -12.12
CA ILE A 148 -6.05 -14.56 -12.56
C ILE A 148 -4.74 -14.91 -13.26
N GLN A 149 -4.27 -14.03 -14.15
CA GLN A 149 -3.00 -14.20 -14.87
C GLN A 149 -1.81 -14.28 -13.90
N LEU A 150 -1.75 -13.44 -12.86
CA LEU A 150 -0.68 -13.46 -11.86
C LEU A 150 -0.79 -14.66 -10.91
N ILE A 151 -2.00 -15.08 -10.52
CA ILE A 151 -2.19 -16.33 -9.77
C ILE A 151 -1.67 -17.52 -10.60
N LYS A 152 -1.96 -17.56 -11.90
CA LYS A 152 -1.42 -18.59 -12.80
C LYS A 152 0.10 -18.58 -12.81
N GLN A 153 0.72 -17.42 -13.03
CA GLN A 153 2.18 -17.32 -13.14
C GLN A 153 2.92 -17.61 -11.82
N THR A 154 2.23 -17.53 -10.68
CA THR A 154 2.73 -17.88 -9.34
C THR A 154 2.27 -19.27 -8.85
N THR A 155 1.53 -20.02 -9.67
CA THR A 155 1.10 -21.39 -9.34
C THR A 155 2.10 -22.41 -9.88
N ASP A 156 2.66 -23.23 -8.98
CA ASP A 156 3.51 -24.38 -9.30
C ASP A 156 4.67 -24.03 -10.26
N HIS A 157 5.34 -22.90 -10.02
CA HIS A 157 6.54 -22.52 -10.76
C HIS A 157 7.64 -23.59 -10.55
N PRO A 158 8.31 -24.08 -11.61
CA PRO A 158 9.26 -25.20 -11.50
C PRO A 158 10.51 -24.88 -10.66
N ASP A 159 10.83 -23.60 -10.52
CA ASP A 159 11.90 -23.10 -9.67
C ASP A 159 11.40 -21.94 -8.78
N PRO A 160 10.95 -22.22 -7.55
CA PRO A 160 10.39 -21.24 -6.62
C PRO A 160 11.30 -20.05 -6.29
N ASN A 161 12.62 -20.23 -6.37
CA ASN A 161 13.60 -19.19 -6.01
C ASN A 161 14.22 -18.51 -7.24
N SER A 162 13.78 -18.85 -8.45
CA SER A 162 14.24 -18.20 -9.67
C SER A 162 13.85 -16.72 -9.71
N ARG A 163 14.67 -15.91 -10.40
CA ARG A 163 14.38 -14.49 -10.63
C ARG A 163 13.05 -14.27 -11.36
N VAL A 164 12.69 -15.17 -12.27
CA VAL A 164 11.42 -15.15 -13.00
C VAL A 164 10.24 -15.24 -12.03
N ASN A 165 10.28 -16.21 -11.12
CA ASN A 165 9.22 -16.41 -10.16
C ASN A 165 9.11 -15.26 -9.16
N VAL A 166 10.25 -14.79 -8.65
CA VAL A 166 10.32 -13.61 -7.77
C VAL A 166 9.65 -12.41 -8.45
N ARG A 167 9.86 -12.21 -9.76
CA ARG A 167 9.23 -11.12 -10.51
C ARG A 167 7.70 -11.27 -10.62
N HIS A 168 7.17 -12.48 -10.82
CA HIS A 168 5.72 -12.68 -10.79
C HIS A 168 5.12 -12.35 -9.42
N TRP A 169 5.77 -12.80 -8.34
CA TRP A 169 5.35 -12.49 -6.97
C TRP A 169 5.46 -11.00 -6.64
N GLN A 170 6.50 -10.32 -7.12
CA GLN A 170 6.65 -8.88 -7.03
C GLN A 170 5.47 -8.12 -7.66
N LEU A 171 5.03 -8.52 -8.87
CA LEU A 171 3.85 -7.93 -9.51
C LEU A 171 2.57 -8.25 -8.74
N LEU A 172 2.39 -9.49 -8.28
CA LEU A 172 1.20 -9.87 -7.50
C LEU A 172 1.11 -9.09 -6.19
N SER A 173 2.20 -8.97 -5.45
CA SER A 173 2.25 -8.18 -4.22
C SER A 173 2.01 -6.69 -4.46
N LEU A 174 2.55 -6.14 -5.55
CA LEU A 174 2.29 -4.77 -5.97
C LEU A 174 0.81 -4.56 -6.32
N LEU A 175 0.20 -5.48 -7.06
CA LEU A 175 -1.21 -5.39 -7.38
C LEU A 175 -2.08 -5.47 -6.11
N CYS A 176 -1.74 -6.36 -5.17
CA CYS A 176 -2.42 -6.47 -3.89
C CYS A 176 -2.29 -5.20 -3.02
N SER A 177 -1.20 -4.44 -3.13
CA SER A 177 -1.02 -3.17 -2.39
C SER A 177 -1.78 -2.00 -3.00
N VAL A 178 -2.19 -2.11 -4.27
CA VAL A 178 -2.87 -1.04 -5.01
C VAL A 178 -4.37 -1.30 -5.11
N ALA A 179 -4.79 -2.53 -5.40
CA ALA A 179 -6.17 -2.86 -5.73
C ALA A 179 -6.58 -4.24 -5.21
N ALA A 180 -7.84 -4.61 -5.45
CA ALA A 180 -8.39 -5.94 -5.19
C ALA A 180 -9.25 -6.41 -6.36
N PRO A 181 -9.44 -7.72 -6.52
CA PRO A 181 -10.46 -8.24 -7.42
C PRO A 181 -11.83 -7.65 -7.05
N THR A 182 -12.57 -7.15 -8.04
CA THR A 182 -13.95 -6.70 -7.82
C THR A 182 -14.93 -7.88 -7.84
N ASP A 183 -14.55 -8.99 -8.50
CA ASP A 183 -15.33 -10.22 -8.45
C ASP A 183 -15.01 -11.05 -7.20
N ARG A 184 -16.05 -11.34 -6.42
CA ARG A 184 -15.95 -12.10 -5.16
C ARG A 184 -15.28 -13.46 -5.31
N ARG A 185 -15.55 -14.17 -6.41
CA ARG A 185 -15.03 -15.52 -6.67
C ARG A 185 -13.53 -15.46 -6.91
N ILE A 186 -13.08 -14.43 -7.62
CA ILE A 186 -11.66 -14.16 -7.89
C ILE A 186 -10.95 -13.71 -6.62
N LEU A 187 -11.58 -12.86 -5.79
CA LEU A 187 -11.04 -12.50 -4.48
C LEU A 187 -10.84 -13.72 -3.58
N ASN A 188 -11.83 -14.63 -3.53
CA ASN A 188 -11.70 -15.87 -2.77
C ASN A 188 -10.57 -16.75 -3.30
N TYR A 189 -10.44 -16.85 -4.63
CA TYR A 189 -9.35 -17.59 -5.24
C TYR A 189 -7.98 -16.99 -4.92
N LEU A 190 -7.85 -15.67 -4.96
CA LEU A 190 -6.64 -14.95 -4.56
C LEU A 190 -6.30 -15.25 -3.09
N HIS A 191 -7.26 -15.13 -2.17
CA HIS A 191 -7.02 -15.41 -0.75
C HIS A 191 -6.62 -16.86 -0.50
N ALA A 192 -7.30 -17.83 -1.11
CA ALA A 192 -6.94 -19.25 -1.00
C ALA A 192 -5.52 -19.49 -1.52
N HIS A 193 -5.17 -18.91 -2.68
CA HIS A 193 -3.83 -19.00 -3.28
C HIS A 193 -2.76 -18.42 -2.36
N LEU A 194 -2.95 -17.19 -1.86
CA LEU A 194 -2.01 -16.53 -0.96
C LEU A 194 -1.84 -17.32 0.36
N ARG A 195 -2.92 -17.81 0.97
CA ARG A 195 -2.85 -18.62 2.21
C ARG A 195 -2.10 -19.93 1.98
N HIS A 196 -2.36 -20.61 0.86
CA HIS A 196 -1.66 -21.84 0.48
C HIS A 196 -0.16 -21.60 0.30
N CYS A 197 0.23 -20.53 -0.41
CA CYS A 197 1.64 -20.19 -0.64
C CYS A 197 2.34 -19.69 0.63
N ALA A 198 1.64 -18.94 1.49
CA ALA A 198 2.18 -18.37 2.73
C ALA A 198 2.61 -19.41 3.77
N MET A 199 2.20 -20.68 3.60
CA MET A 199 2.62 -21.78 4.48
C MET A 199 4.13 -22.01 4.47
N ASP A 200 4.80 -21.75 3.36
CA ASP A 200 6.25 -21.92 3.25
C ASP A 200 6.98 -20.63 3.62
N VAL A 201 7.26 -20.44 4.91
CA VAL A 201 7.92 -19.23 5.43
C VAL A 201 9.36 -19.06 4.93
N VAL A 202 9.95 -20.09 4.32
CA VAL A 202 11.37 -20.09 3.93
C VAL A 202 11.54 -19.61 2.49
N THR A 203 10.65 -20.00 1.59
CA THR A 203 10.76 -19.62 0.18
C THR A 203 10.42 -18.15 -0.06
N GLU A 204 10.96 -17.60 -1.14
CA GLU A 204 10.60 -16.26 -1.59
C GLU A 204 9.08 -16.15 -1.86
N GLU A 205 8.47 -17.20 -2.40
CA GLU A 205 7.03 -17.28 -2.66
C GLU A 205 6.21 -17.06 -1.40
N GLY A 206 6.49 -17.82 -0.33
CA GLY A 206 5.69 -17.71 0.89
C GLY A 206 5.94 -16.39 1.63
N GLN A 207 7.14 -15.83 1.54
CA GLN A 207 7.42 -14.48 2.06
C GLN A 207 6.62 -13.39 1.32
N PHE A 208 6.55 -13.45 -0.02
CA PHE A 208 5.69 -12.53 -0.78
C PHE A 208 4.21 -12.77 -0.50
N ALA A 209 3.78 -14.03 -0.37
CA ALA A 209 2.39 -14.35 -0.05
C ALA A 209 1.96 -13.79 1.33
N GLN A 210 2.82 -13.92 2.35
CA GLN A 210 2.59 -13.33 3.68
C GLN A 210 2.54 -11.80 3.62
N PHE A 211 3.45 -11.19 2.87
CA PHE A 211 3.45 -9.74 2.65
C PHE A 211 2.14 -9.29 2.00
N SER A 212 1.67 -9.97 0.94
CA SER A 212 0.42 -9.66 0.26
C SER A 212 -0.82 -9.85 1.14
N LEU A 213 -0.84 -10.88 1.99
CA LEU A 213 -1.93 -11.08 2.97
C LEU A 213 -1.99 -9.95 3.99
N LYS A 214 -0.83 -9.46 4.44
CA LYS A 214 -0.78 -8.32 5.38
C LYS A 214 -1.22 -7.02 4.70
N ALA A 215 -0.69 -6.73 3.51
CA ALA A 215 -1.02 -5.53 2.74
C ALA A 215 -2.50 -5.50 2.31
N GLY A 216 -3.10 -6.69 2.09
CA GLY A 216 -4.49 -6.84 1.71
C GLY A 216 -5.52 -6.75 2.84
N CYS A 217 -5.07 -6.84 4.10
CA CYS A 217 -5.93 -6.95 5.29
C CYS A 217 -5.64 -5.83 6.32
N SER A 218 -5.42 -4.59 5.88
CA SER A 218 -5.25 -3.47 6.82
C SER A 218 -6.45 -3.39 7.77
N LEU A 219 -6.13 -3.67 9.04
CA LEU A 219 -6.97 -3.86 10.24
C LEU A 219 -7.52 -5.29 10.48
N SER A 220 -6.71 -6.05 11.23
CA SER A 220 -7.04 -7.14 12.16
C SER A 220 -7.92 -8.31 11.70
N LEU A 221 -7.29 -9.44 11.38
CA LEU A 221 -7.67 -10.73 11.97
C LEU A 221 -6.39 -11.37 12.51
N PRO A 222 -6.40 -11.97 13.72
CA PRO A 222 -5.27 -12.75 14.16
C PRO A 222 -5.06 -13.86 13.14
N LEU A 223 -3.85 -13.95 12.58
CA LEU A 223 -3.38 -15.23 12.04
C LEU A 223 -3.71 -16.29 13.11
N PRO A 224 -4.27 -17.47 12.75
CA PRO A 224 -4.36 -18.57 13.71
C PRO A 224 -2.97 -18.70 14.31
N LYS A 225 -2.89 -18.52 15.63
CA LYS A 225 -1.63 -18.42 16.38
C LYS A 225 -0.73 -19.55 15.90
N LEU A 226 0.28 -19.26 15.08
CA LEU A 226 1.38 -20.18 14.89
C LEU A 226 2.03 -20.24 16.28
N CYS A 227 1.75 -21.32 17.01
CA CYS A 227 2.01 -21.43 18.45
C CYS A 227 3.43 -20.97 18.79
N ARG A 228 3.54 -19.85 19.51
CA ARG A 228 4.64 -19.68 20.46
C ARG A 228 4.39 -20.70 21.56
N VAL A 229 5.30 -21.67 21.67
CA VAL A 229 5.35 -22.63 22.76
C VAL A 229 5.41 -21.85 24.07
N VAL A 230 4.35 -21.93 24.87
CA VAL A 230 4.43 -21.72 26.31
C VAL A 230 3.92 -23.03 26.90
N ASP A 231 4.83 -23.76 27.52
CA ASP A 231 4.54 -25.01 28.22
C ASP A 231 3.56 -24.76 29.37
N THR A 232 2.40 -25.38 29.33
CA THR A 232 1.71 -25.82 30.54
C THR A 232 0.94 -27.11 30.27
N GLU A 233 1.37 -28.16 30.95
CA GLU A 233 0.67 -29.43 31.10
C GLU A 233 -0.72 -29.20 31.70
N GLN A 234 -1.74 -29.93 31.22
CA GLN A 234 -2.63 -30.71 32.09
C GLN A 234 -3.61 -31.59 31.29
N HIS A 235 -3.74 -32.83 31.76
CA HIS A 235 -4.59 -33.90 31.28
C HIS A 235 -6.10 -33.58 31.37
N SER A 236 -6.90 -34.02 30.38
CA SER A 236 -8.16 -34.74 30.64
C SER A 236 -8.77 -35.38 29.38
N LYS A 237 -9.15 -36.65 29.48
CA LYS A 237 -9.76 -37.49 28.42
C LYS A 237 -11.28 -37.32 28.38
N ARG A 238 -11.90 -37.16 27.20
CA ARG A 238 -13.31 -37.54 26.92
C ARG A 238 -13.52 -37.96 25.45
N PRO A 239 -14.49 -38.85 25.14
CA PRO A 239 -14.57 -39.55 23.87
C PRO A 239 -15.35 -38.80 22.79
N ALA A 240 -14.95 -39.02 21.53
CA ALA A 240 -15.55 -38.45 20.33
C ALA A 240 -16.80 -39.22 19.88
N LEU A 241 -17.90 -38.51 19.62
CA LEU A 241 -19.07 -39.04 18.90
C LEU A 241 -19.72 -37.91 18.07
N MET A 242 -19.85 -38.16 16.77
CA MET A 242 -20.73 -37.51 15.78
C MET A 242 -20.82 -35.97 15.79
N VAL A 243 -19.80 -35.30 15.25
CA VAL A 243 -19.89 -33.93 14.73
C VAL A 243 -19.02 -33.85 13.47
N SER A 244 -19.54 -34.26 12.30
CA SER A 244 -18.80 -34.08 11.03
C SER A 244 -19.57 -33.26 10.00
N HIS A 245 -20.90 -33.39 9.93
CA HIS A 245 -21.66 -32.65 8.92
C HIS A 245 -22.03 -31.21 9.31
N ARG A 246 -22.16 -30.91 10.61
CA ARG A 246 -22.46 -29.53 11.07
C ARG A 246 -21.23 -28.63 11.16
N THR A 247 -20.04 -29.21 11.31
CA THR A 247 -18.77 -28.46 11.34
C THR A 247 -18.39 -27.95 9.96
N ASP A 248 -18.55 -28.77 8.91
CA ASP A 248 -18.20 -28.36 7.55
C ASP A 248 -19.09 -27.23 7.02
N GLU A 249 -20.40 -27.26 7.32
CA GLU A 249 -21.32 -26.16 6.97
C GLU A 249 -21.05 -24.90 7.77
N LEU A 250 -20.69 -25.02 9.06
CA LEU A 250 -20.37 -23.88 9.91
C LEU A 250 -19.03 -23.26 9.50
N GLU A 251 -18.00 -24.07 9.22
CA GLU A 251 -16.70 -23.63 8.70
C GLU A 251 -16.82 -22.99 7.31
N ALA A 252 -17.63 -23.56 6.41
CA ALA A 252 -17.91 -22.96 5.11
C ALA A 252 -18.64 -21.62 5.24
N LYS A 253 -19.59 -21.51 6.19
CA LYS A 253 -20.32 -20.26 6.45
C LYS A 253 -19.41 -19.20 7.09
N THR A 254 -18.55 -19.59 8.03
CA THR A 254 -17.52 -18.71 8.62
C THR A 254 -16.50 -18.25 7.57
N SER A 255 -16.05 -19.12 6.66
CA SER A 255 -15.17 -18.76 5.54
C SER A 255 -15.84 -17.79 4.55
N ILE A 256 -17.14 -17.96 4.29
CA ILE A 256 -17.92 -17.04 3.45
C ILE A 256 -18.07 -15.68 4.15
N ASP A 257 -18.40 -15.63 5.44
CA ASP A 257 -18.57 -14.40 6.21
C ASP A 257 -17.23 -13.65 6.41
N GLU A 258 -16.14 -14.35 6.75
CA GLU A 258 -14.79 -13.79 6.85
C GLU A 258 -14.31 -13.20 5.52
N SER A 259 -14.64 -13.87 4.41
CA SER A 259 -14.29 -13.37 3.10
C SER A 259 -15.21 -12.21 2.65
N GLN A 260 -16.44 -12.11 3.18
CA GLN A 260 -17.33 -10.96 2.94
C GLN A 260 -16.80 -9.75 3.69
N GLU A 261 -16.40 -9.94 4.95
CA GLU A 261 -15.80 -8.90 5.77
C GLU A 261 -14.44 -8.46 5.21
N CYS A 262 -13.63 -9.41 4.72
CA CYS A 262 -12.37 -9.10 4.05
C CYS A 262 -12.58 -8.37 2.72
N LEU A 263 -13.60 -8.75 1.92
CA LEU A 263 -14.02 -7.99 0.73
C LEU A 263 -14.46 -6.57 1.10
N MET A 264 -15.33 -6.42 2.10
CA MET A 264 -15.87 -5.12 2.51
C MET A 264 -14.77 -4.21 3.05
N ARG A 265 -13.91 -4.70 3.96
CA ARG A 265 -12.73 -3.97 4.42
C ARG A 265 -11.76 -3.69 3.29
N THR A 266 -11.60 -4.59 2.33
CA THR A 266 -10.78 -4.39 1.14
C THR A 266 -11.36 -3.31 0.22
N LEU A 267 -12.68 -3.27 0.02
CA LEU A 267 -13.35 -2.22 -0.76
C LEU A 267 -13.33 -0.87 -0.03
N GLU A 268 -13.41 -0.87 1.30
CA GLU A 268 -13.31 0.32 2.16
C GLU A 268 -11.86 0.84 2.27
N THR A 269 -10.85 -0.04 2.30
CA THR A 269 -9.44 0.33 2.45
C THR A 269 -8.68 0.48 1.12
N ARG A 270 -9.13 -0.08 0.00
CA ARG A 270 -8.43 -0.07 -1.31
C ARG A 270 -8.99 0.91 -2.34
N GLY A 271 -9.45 2.07 -1.90
CA GLY A 271 -9.84 3.22 -2.74
C GLY A 271 -8.66 3.96 -3.40
N ARG A 272 -7.60 3.25 -3.83
CA ARG A 272 -6.49 3.85 -4.59
C ARG A 272 -7.01 4.34 -5.94
N LYS A 273 -6.81 5.62 -6.22
CA LYS A 273 -7.23 6.27 -7.46
C LYS A 273 -6.10 6.33 -8.48
N TRP A 274 -4.86 6.12 -8.03
CA TRP A 274 -3.67 6.23 -8.87
C TRP A 274 -2.86 4.94 -8.84
N PRO A 275 -2.27 4.56 -10.00
CA PRO A 275 -1.29 3.49 -10.06
C PRO A 275 -0.06 3.82 -9.20
N PRO A 276 0.77 2.82 -8.87
CA PRO A 276 1.87 2.99 -7.93
C PRO A 276 2.94 3.96 -8.45
N SER A 277 3.55 4.72 -7.54
CA SER A 277 4.73 5.54 -7.85
C SER A 277 5.98 4.67 -8.01
N ARG A 278 7.07 5.20 -8.60
CA ARG A 278 8.36 4.48 -8.72
C ARG A 278 8.91 4.05 -7.36
N ASP A 279 8.74 4.90 -6.36
CA ASP A 279 9.16 4.63 -4.98
C ASP A 279 8.32 3.49 -4.38
N GLU A 280 7.00 3.51 -4.60
CA GLU A 280 6.11 2.43 -4.16
C GLU A 280 6.45 1.10 -4.82
N VAL A 281 6.65 1.08 -6.14
CA VAL A 281 7.12 -0.13 -6.84
C VAL A 281 8.42 -0.63 -6.22
N SER A 282 9.38 0.26 -5.98
CA SER A 282 10.67 -0.11 -5.38
C SER A 282 10.53 -0.67 -3.96
N CYS A 283 9.63 -0.11 -3.14
CA CYS A 283 9.39 -0.56 -1.77
C CYS A 283 8.67 -1.91 -1.75
N THR A 284 7.53 -2.02 -2.46
CA THR A 284 6.70 -3.24 -2.47
C THR A 284 7.44 -4.43 -3.08
N THR A 285 8.18 -4.23 -4.17
CA THR A 285 8.97 -5.32 -4.79
C THR A 285 10.11 -5.83 -3.91
N ARG A 286 10.49 -5.06 -2.88
CA ARG A 286 11.45 -5.44 -1.84
C ARG A 286 10.77 -5.82 -0.52
N ARG A 287 9.44 -5.82 -0.44
CA ARG A 287 8.65 -6.04 0.79
C ARG A 287 8.99 -5.05 1.91
N HIS A 288 9.33 -3.81 1.56
CA HIS A 288 9.60 -2.72 2.48
C HIS A 288 8.41 -1.76 2.57
N PRO A 289 8.17 -1.08 3.71
CA PRO A 289 7.20 -0.01 3.80
C PRO A 289 7.63 1.19 2.95
N CYS A 290 6.65 1.96 2.47
CA CYS A 290 6.92 3.27 1.88
C CYS A 290 7.36 4.24 2.98
N ARG A 291 8.30 5.12 2.66
CA ARG A 291 8.77 6.17 3.59
C ARG A 291 8.50 7.54 3.00
N SER A 292 7.89 8.43 3.79
CA SER A 292 7.73 9.84 3.41
C SER A 292 8.05 10.80 4.55
N ARG A 293 8.37 12.03 4.18
CA ARG A 293 8.65 13.15 5.09
C ARG A 293 7.39 13.96 5.31
N VAL A 294 7.04 14.15 6.58
CA VAL A 294 5.98 15.05 7.03
C VAL A 294 6.62 16.23 7.74
N HIS A 295 6.39 17.42 7.20
CA HIS A 295 6.92 18.67 7.71
C HIS A 295 5.97 19.28 8.74
N PHE A 296 6.54 20.09 9.61
CA PHE A 296 5.85 20.87 10.65
C PHE A 296 6.17 22.36 10.47
N LEU A 297 5.35 23.23 11.06
CA LEU A 297 5.47 24.68 10.90
C LEU A 297 6.62 25.31 11.72
N ASP A 298 7.19 24.56 12.65
CA ASP A 298 8.42 24.87 13.37
C ASP A 298 9.69 24.57 12.54
N GLY A 299 9.54 23.93 11.37
CA GLY A 299 10.64 23.51 10.50
C GLY A 299 11.13 22.08 10.75
N GLN A 300 10.58 21.38 11.75
CA GLN A 300 10.89 19.97 11.97
C GLN A 300 10.31 19.08 10.87
N VAL A 301 10.91 17.90 10.72
CA VAL A 301 10.51 16.90 9.74
C VAL A 301 10.49 15.53 10.41
N GLN A 302 9.36 14.84 10.33
CA GLN A 302 9.22 13.46 10.76
C GLN A 302 9.19 12.53 9.55
N ASN A 303 10.04 11.49 9.59
CA ASN A 303 9.99 10.40 8.61
C ASN A 303 8.95 9.38 9.09
N ILE A 304 7.98 9.04 8.25
CA ILE A 304 7.01 7.99 8.54
C ILE A 304 7.10 6.87 7.52
N ASP A 305 7.10 5.65 8.07
CA ASP A 305 7.01 4.40 7.32
C ASP A 305 5.56 3.93 7.34
N PHE A 306 4.98 3.64 6.19
CA PHE A 306 3.58 3.22 6.04
C PHE A 306 3.41 2.24 4.88
N ASP A 307 2.37 1.40 4.96
CA ASP A 307 1.98 0.54 3.85
C ASP A 307 1.24 1.37 2.77
N PRO A 308 1.37 1.06 1.46
CA PRO A 308 0.79 1.88 0.39
C PRO A 308 -0.74 2.06 0.43
N CYS A 309 -1.46 1.20 1.16
CA CYS A 309 -2.90 1.24 1.34
C CYS A 309 -3.35 2.07 2.55
N VAL A 310 -2.44 2.61 3.36
CA VAL A 310 -2.75 3.39 4.56
C VAL A 310 -3.38 4.75 4.18
N SER A 311 -4.44 5.10 4.89
CA SER A 311 -5.19 6.35 4.75
C SER A 311 -4.52 7.53 5.48
N ALA A 312 -4.89 8.75 5.11
CA ALA A 312 -4.42 9.95 5.77
C ALA A 312 -4.81 9.98 7.26
N ALA A 313 -5.98 9.45 7.63
CA ALA A 313 -6.42 9.33 9.02
C ALA A 313 -5.53 8.39 9.85
N GLU A 314 -5.13 7.26 9.27
CA GLU A 314 -4.22 6.31 9.91
C GLU A 314 -2.82 6.92 10.06
N VAL A 315 -2.29 7.58 9.01
CA VAL A 315 -1.01 8.28 9.13
C VAL A 315 -1.08 9.44 10.13
N LEU A 316 -2.21 10.14 10.22
CA LEU A 316 -2.41 11.18 11.23
C LEU A 316 -2.30 10.59 12.64
N THR A 317 -2.87 9.42 12.87
CA THR A 317 -2.76 8.68 14.15
C THR A 317 -1.32 8.27 14.43
N MET A 318 -0.60 7.79 13.42
CA MET A 318 0.83 7.46 13.53
C MET A 318 1.70 8.68 13.86
N LEU A 319 1.41 9.84 13.24
CA LEU A 319 2.10 11.11 13.51
C LEU A 319 1.89 11.56 14.95
N LYS A 320 0.63 11.59 15.40
CA LYS A 320 0.26 11.98 16.78
C LYS A 320 1.03 11.17 17.80
N ALA A 321 1.01 9.83 17.66
CA ALA A 321 1.76 8.93 18.53
C ALA A 321 3.28 9.20 18.48
N ARG A 322 3.83 9.48 17.30
CA ARG A 322 5.26 9.73 17.10
C ARG A 322 5.77 11.01 17.75
N ILE A 323 4.94 12.06 17.75
CA ILE A 323 5.27 13.36 18.37
C ILE A 323 4.78 13.48 19.81
N ASN A 324 4.19 12.41 20.37
CA ASN A 324 3.55 12.39 21.69
C ASN A 324 2.39 13.39 21.85
N LEU A 325 1.72 13.74 20.76
CA LEU A 325 0.47 14.50 20.82
C LEU A 325 -0.66 13.57 21.28
N ARG A 326 -1.52 14.05 22.18
CA ARG A 326 -2.61 13.23 22.74
C ARG A 326 -3.49 12.61 21.63
N PRO A 327 -3.91 11.34 21.75
CA PRO A 327 -4.72 10.69 20.72
C PRO A 327 -6.05 11.41 20.43
N SER A 328 -6.65 11.99 21.48
CA SER A 328 -7.90 12.77 21.43
C SER A 328 -7.75 14.17 20.85
N ALA A 329 -6.56 14.58 20.37
CA ALA A 329 -6.37 15.89 19.78
C ALA A 329 -7.12 16.02 18.44
N GLU A 330 -8.28 16.66 18.44
CA GLU A 330 -9.12 16.80 17.25
C GLU A 330 -8.68 17.96 16.36
N GLY A 331 -9.23 18.02 15.14
CA GLY A 331 -9.02 19.16 14.24
C GLY A 331 -7.66 19.22 13.55
N TYR A 332 -6.79 18.21 13.63
CA TYR A 332 -5.56 18.12 12.85
C TYR A 332 -5.77 17.43 11.50
N ALA A 333 -4.95 17.78 10.50
CA ALA A 333 -4.95 17.13 9.20
C ALA A 333 -3.54 17.03 8.60
N ILE A 334 -3.39 16.10 7.66
CA ILE A 334 -2.24 16.04 6.75
C ILE A 334 -2.59 16.87 5.51
N TYR A 335 -1.67 17.73 5.10
CA TYR A 335 -1.77 18.55 3.90
C TYR A 335 -0.82 18.02 2.83
N GLU A 336 -1.27 18.03 1.58
CA GLU A 336 -0.37 18.01 0.43
C GLU A 336 0.00 19.44 0.05
N VAL A 337 1.29 19.72 -0.07
CA VAL A 337 1.83 21.01 -0.51
C VAL A 337 2.47 20.83 -1.87
N ILE A 338 2.08 21.66 -2.83
CA ILE A 338 2.63 21.67 -4.19
C ILE A 338 2.96 23.12 -4.55
N GLY A 339 4.24 23.48 -4.49
CA GLY A 339 4.68 24.85 -4.72
C GLY A 339 4.01 25.83 -3.74
N PRO A 340 3.30 26.88 -4.21
CA PRO A 340 2.66 27.86 -3.33
C PRO A 340 1.28 27.41 -2.81
N THR A 341 0.75 26.29 -3.29
CA THR A 341 -0.59 25.80 -2.92
C THR A 341 -0.51 24.68 -1.91
N GLU A 342 -1.43 24.68 -0.95
CA GLU A 342 -1.61 23.62 0.04
C GLU A 342 -3.07 23.16 0.06
N ARG A 343 -3.30 21.87 0.29
CA ARG A 343 -4.65 21.29 0.43
C ARG A 343 -4.67 20.25 1.54
N ALA A 344 -5.67 20.31 2.41
CA ALA A 344 -5.91 19.25 3.39
C ALA A 344 -6.35 17.97 2.67
N MET A 345 -5.72 16.85 3.02
CA MET A 345 -6.12 15.53 2.57
C MET A 345 -7.38 15.09 3.33
N MET A 346 -8.31 14.46 2.63
CA MET A 346 -9.48 13.84 3.28
C MET A 346 -9.04 12.61 4.08
N PRO A 347 -9.72 12.27 5.19
CA PRO A 347 -9.34 11.14 6.05
C PRO A 347 -9.13 9.82 5.30
N GLU A 348 -9.93 9.56 4.26
CA GLU A 348 -9.94 8.33 3.47
C GLU A 348 -8.91 8.33 2.32
N GLU A 349 -8.35 9.51 1.97
CA GLU A 349 -7.34 9.61 0.90
C GLU A 349 -6.05 8.88 1.28
N LYS A 350 -5.38 8.31 0.28
CA LYS A 350 -4.13 7.56 0.48
C LYS A 350 -2.92 8.45 0.23
N MET A 351 -1.93 8.41 1.14
CA MET A 351 -0.68 9.15 0.93
C MET A 351 0.08 8.67 -0.32
N ALA A 352 0.00 7.37 -0.62
CA ALA A 352 0.59 6.81 -1.84
C ALA A 352 -0.01 7.41 -3.12
N ASP A 353 -1.32 7.73 -3.14
CA ASP A 353 -1.94 8.40 -4.29
C ASP A 353 -1.39 9.82 -4.48
N ALA A 354 -1.16 10.58 -3.40
CA ALA A 354 -0.53 11.89 -3.48
C ALA A 354 0.91 11.79 -4.04
N MET A 355 1.69 10.81 -3.58
CA MET A 355 3.04 10.54 -4.10
C MET A 355 3.01 10.19 -5.60
N SER A 356 2.07 9.35 -6.04
CA SER A 356 1.89 9.02 -7.46
C SER A 356 1.49 10.24 -8.30
N LYS A 357 0.60 11.11 -7.79
CA LYS A 357 0.23 12.36 -8.45
C LYS A 357 1.44 13.28 -8.63
N TRP A 358 2.25 13.43 -7.58
CA TRP A 358 3.44 14.29 -7.59
C TRP A 358 4.47 13.81 -8.60
N GLU A 359 4.72 12.50 -8.68
CA GLU A 359 5.61 11.92 -9.67
C GLU A 359 5.16 12.24 -11.11
N ARG A 360 3.88 12.01 -11.42
CA ARG A 360 3.32 12.29 -12.75
C ARG A 360 3.37 13.77 -13.09
N TRP A 361 3.04 14.60 -12.12
CA TRP A 361 3.14 16.05 -12.25
C TRP A 361 4.59 16.46 -12.56
N ALA A 362 5.58 15.92 -11.85
CA ALA A 362 7.00 16.20 -12.09
C ALA A 362 7.48 15.72 -13.48
N GLN A 363 6.92 14.62 -14.00
CA GLN A 363 7.21 14.12 -15.35
C GLN A 363 6.58 14.98 -16.45
N SER A 364 5.38 15.54 -16.22
CA SER A 364 4.67 16.39 -17.20
C SER A 364 5.29 17.78 -17.41
N GLN A 365 6.08 18.26 -16.45
CA GLN A 365 6.73 19.58 -16.54
C GLN A 365 7.95 19.50 -17.48
N GLN A 366 7.86 20.12 -18.65
CA GLN A 366 8.98 20.30 -19.58
C GLN A 366 9.65 21.67 -19.36
N GLY A 367 10.98 21.74 -19.41
CA GLY A 367 11.76 22.99 -19.36
C GLY A 367 12.25 23.45 -17.98
N PRO A 368 12.83 24.66 -17.87
CA PRO A 368 13.47 25.18 -16.65
C PRO A 368 12.53 25.43 -15.46
N ALA A 369 11.21 25.30 -15.65
CA ALA A 369 10.21 25.31 -14.58
C ALA A 369 10.28 24.09 -13.63
N LYS A 370 11.08 23.07 -13.98
CA LYS A 370 11.31 21.84 -13.22
C LYS A 370 11.98 22.06 -11.85
N ALA A 371 12.66 23.20 -11.66
CA ALA A 371 13.60 23.38 -10.56
C ALA A 371 13.00 23.84 -9.22
N ASN A 372 11.74 24.30 -9.15
CA ASN A 372 11.35 25.17 -8.02
C ASN A 372 9.99 24.91 -7.34
N LYS A 373 9.35 23.76 -7.55
CA LYS A 373 8.12 23.44 -6.80
C LYS A 373 8.36 22.25 -5.88
N GLN A 374 8.71 22.57 -4.64
CA GLN A 374 8.78 21.61 -3.55
C GLN A 374 7.41 20.93 -3.40
N GLN A 375 7.42 19.60 -3.27
CA GLN A 375 6.27 18.81 -2.89
C GLN A 375 6.56 18.12 -1.58
N TYR A 376 5.67 18.28 -0.61
CA TYR A 376 5.83 17.66 0.70
C TYR A 376 4.50 17.54 1.42
N PHE A 377 4.47 16.66 2.41
CA PHE A 377 3.36 16.58 3.34
C PHE A 377 3.58 17.53 4.52
N LEU A 378 2.52 18.17 4.99
CA LEU A 378 2.55 19.10 6.12
C LEU A 378 1.52 18.66 7.16
N PHE A 379 1.91 18.57 8.43
CA PHE A 379 0.99 18.34 9.55
C PHE A 379 0.66 19.66 10.22
N LYS A 380 -0.63 19.98 10.38
CA LYS A 380 -1.07 21.18 11.10
C LYS A 380 -2.53 21.09 11.57
N LYS A 381 -2.93 22.01 12.46
CA LYS A 381 -4.32 22.17 12.89
C LYS A 381 -5.15 22.71 11.72
N HIS A 382 -6.12 21.93 11.26
CA HIS A 382 -7.07 22.29 10.22
C HIS A 382 -8.28 23.05 10.77
N LEU A 383 -8.84 22.57 11.89
CA LEU A 383 -10.00 23.17 12.55
C LEU A 383 -9.57 23.80 13.88
N MET A 384 -9.69 25.12 13.97
CA MET A 384 -9.40 25.90 15.17
C MET A 384 -10.70 26.19 15.90
N LEU A 385 -11.15 25.23 16.73
CA LEU A 385 -12.33 25.36 17.58
C LEU A 385 -11.89 25.29 19.03
N ASP A 386 -12.47 26.12 19.91
CA ASP A 386 -12.13 26.13 21.35
C ASP A 386 -12.28 24.75 21.98
N ALA A 387 -13.31 23.99 21.59
CA ALA A 387 -13.53 22.61 22.05
C ALA A 387 -12.43 21.63 21.64
N TYR A 388 -11.64 21.94 20.60
CA TYR A 388 -10.59 21.08 20.07
C TYR A 388 -9.19 21.51 20.53
N VAL A 389 -9.06 22.64 21.24
CA VAL A 389 -7.78 23.18 21.70
C VAL A 389 -7.61 22.90 23.19
N ASP A 390 -6.52 22.25 23.53
CA ASP A 390 -6.12 22.00 24.92
C ASP A 390 -4.66 22.41 25.10
N LEU A 391 -4.47 23.61 25.64
CA LEU A 391 -3.15 24.18 25.89
C LEU A 391 -2.48 23.59 27.15
N SER A 392 -3.13 22.67 27.87
CA SER A 392 -2.47 21.91 28.94
C SER A 392 -1.55 20.80 28.39
N ASP A 393 -1.73 20.44 27.12
CA ASP A 393 -0.84 19.54 26.38
C ASP A 393 0.31 20.37 25.78
N PRO A 394 1.56 20.23 26.28
CA PRO A 394 2.68 21.06 25.85
C PRO A 394 3.03 20.85 24.37
N VAL A 395 2.76 19.66 23.81
CA VAL A 395 3.01 19.39 22.39
C VAL A 395 2.00 20.16 21.54
N GLU A 396 0.73 20.17 21.92
CA GLU A 396 -0.27 20.97 21.21
C GLU A 396 -0.01 22.48 21.35
N GLU A 397 0.34 22.94 22.54
CA GLU A 397 0.69 24.35 22.78
C GLU A 397 1.79 24.80 21.81
N GLU A 398 2.89 24.04 21.70
CA GLU A 398 4.00 24.34 20.80
C GLU A 398 3.57 24.33 19.32
N LEU A 399 2.82 23.31 18.90
CA LEU A 399 2.30 23.21 17.53
C LEU A 399 1.43 24.42 17.14
N LEU A 400 0.51 24.81 18.03
CA LEU A 400 -0.39 25.94 17.82
C LEU A 400 0.36 27.27 17.84
N PHE A 401 1.35 27.43 18.72
CA PHE A 401 2.21 28.59 18.76
C PHE A 401 2.91 28.79 17.41
N HIS A 402 3.60 27.77 16.90
CA HIS A 402 4.30 27.85 15.61
C HIS A 402 3.34 28.10 14.44
N GLN A 403 2.14 27.52 14.48
CA GLN A 403 1.12 27.78 13.47
C GLN A 403 0.60 29.23 13.50
N LEU A 404 0.40 29.80 14.69
CA LEU A 404 -0.02 31.19 14.85
C LEU A 404 1.05 32.15 14.31
N VAL A 405 2.31 31.94 14.69
CA VAL A 405 3.46 32.72 14.19
C VAL A 405 3.56 32.64 12.67
N TYR A 406 3.39 31.45 12.10
CA TYR A 406 3.38 31.24 10.66
C TYR A 406 2.25 32.03 9.97
N ASN A 407 1.04 32.01 10.52
CA ASN A 407 -0.10 32.72 9.95
C ASN A 407 0.06 34.25 10.03
N ILE A 408 0.62 34.78 11.12
CA ILE A 408 0.93 36.20 11.27
C ILE A 408 1.95 36.64 10.21
N ARG A 409 3.02 35.86 10.00
CA ARG A 409 4.03 36.15 8.97
C ARG A 409 3.48 36.19 7.55
N LEU A 410 2.40 35.48 7.29
CA LEU A 410 1.71 35.44 6.00
C LEU A 410 0.59 36.48 5.87
N ASP A 411 0.50 37.46 6.78
CA ASP A 411 -0.55 38.49 6.81
C ASP A 411 -1.98 37.87 6.84
N ARG A 412 -2.15 36.64 7.37
CA ARG A 412 -3.48 36.01 7.47
C ARG A 412 -4.35 36.59 8.58
N PHE A 413 -3.73 37.26 9.56
CA PHE A 413 -4.41 37.99 10.61
C PHE A 413 -4.11 39.49 10.47
N PRO A 414 -5.12 40.36 10.59
CA PRO A 414 -4.86 41.79 10.72
C PRO A 414 -4.20 42.03 12.08
N VAL A 415 -2.99 42.59 12.07
CA VAL A 415 -2.23 42.93 13.28
C VAL A 415 -1.96 44.43 13.27
N THR A 416 -2.34 45.12 14.33
CA THR A 416 -2.02 46.54 14.53
C THR A 416 -0.54 46.73 14.85
N GLU A 417 -0.03 47.95 14.70
CA GLU A 417 1.36 48.26 15.06
C GLU A 417 1.67 47.94 16.53
N HIS A 418 0.75 48.26 17.44
CA HIS A 418 0.92 48.00 18.87
C HIS A 418 0.91 46.50 19.20
N GLU A 419 0.03 45.72 18.57
CA GLU A 419 0.02 44.25 18.72
C GLU A 419 1.29 43.64 18.15
N ALA A 420 1.81 44.13 17.02
CA ALA A 420 3.05 43.65 16.44
C ALA A 420 4.25 43.90 17.36
N ILE A 421 4.34 45.09 17.97
CA ILE A 421 5.37 45.42 18.97
C ILE A 421 5.25 44.47 20.17
N THR A 422 4.04 44.31 20.71
CA THR A 422 3.78 43.43 21.87
C THR A 422 4.16 41.99 21.58
N LEU A 423 3.77 41.44 20.42
CA LEU A 423 4.12 40.09 20.00
C LEU A 423 5.63 39.92 19.79
N CYS A 424 6.30 40.94 19.26
CA CYS A 424 7.76 40.93 19.09
C CYS A 424 8.48 40.95 20.45
N ALA A 425 8.00 41.74 21.40
CA ALA A 425 8.53 41.79 22.76
C ALA A 425 8.35 40.44 23.48
N LEU A 426 7.16 39.83 23.39
CA LEU A 426 6.90 38.49 23.94
C LEU A 426 7.82 37.43 23.31
N LYS A 427 8.03 37.48 21.99
CA LYS A 427 8.95 36.56 21.32
C LYS A 427 10.40 36.79 21.75
N ALA A 428 10.82 38.04 21.91
CA ALA A 428 12.15 38.38 22.38
C ALA A 428 12.39 37.85 23.80
N GLN A 429 11.39 37.98 24.68
CA GLN A 429 11.45 37.42 26.03
C GLN A 429 11.55 35.89 26.00
N LEU A 430 10.84 35.23 25.10
CA LEU A 430 10.94 33.77 24.93
C LEU A 430 12.32 33.31 24.41
N ASP A 431 12.93 34.07 23.51
CA ASP A 431 14.24 33.72 22.91
C ASP A 431 15.44 34.11 23.78
N HIS A 432 15.33 35.20 24.55
CA HIS A 432 16.45 35.80 25.28
C HIS A 432 16.26 35.83 26.81
N GLY A 433 15.10 35.41 27.31
CA GLY A 433 14.73 35.51 28.71
C GLY A 433 14.31 36.93 29.09
N ASP A 434 14.26 37.20 30.39
CA ASP A 434 13.92 38.52 30.92
C ASP A 434 14.90 39.60 30.45
N TYR A 435 14.40 40.84 30.38
CA TYR A 435 15.20 41.98 29.99
C TYR A 435 16.47 42.11 30.84
N GLN A 436 17.61 42.30 30.16
CA GLN A 436 18.89 42.61 30.77
C GLN A 436 19.36 43.96 30.23
N GLU A 437 20.01 44.78 31.07
CA GLU A 437 20.55 46.11 30.68
C GLU A 437 21.58 46.09 29.53
N ALA A 438 22.02 44.89 29.10
CA ALA A 438 22.89 44.74 27.95
C ALA A 438 22.16 45.08 26.64
N ILE A 439 22.87 45.72 25.70
CA ILE A 439 22.34 46.00 24.36
C ILE A 439 22.15 44.68 23.62
N VAL A 440 20.93 44.12 23.67
CA VAL A 440 20.50 43.00 22.83
C VAL A 440 19.99 43.57 21.51
N ASP A 441 20.54 43.10 20.39
CA ASP A 441 20.09 43.54 19.07
C ASP A 441 18.76 42.86 18.69
N TYR A 442 17.66 43.43 19.15
CA TYR A 442 16.30 42.95 18.87
C TYR A 442 15.90 43.08 17.39
N ARG A 443 16.71 43.74 16.54
CA ARG A 443 16.41 43.83 15.10
C ARG A 443 16.37 42.46 14.45
N GLN A 444 17.19 41.51 14.90
CA GLN A 444 17.12 40.15 14.36
C GLN A 444 15.82 39.43 14.76
N VAL A 445 15.31 39.66 15.97
CA VAL A 445 14.03 39.10 16.43
C VAL A 445 12.88 39.70 15.61
N ALA A 446 12.86 41.03 15.48
CA ALA A 446 11.86 41.75 14.69
C ALA A 446 11.89 41.36 13.20
N LEU A 447 13.09 41.23 12.60
CA LEU A 447 13.25 40.80 11.21
C LEU A 447 12.84 39.33 11.01
N ARG A 448 13.05 38.44 11.98
CA ARG A 448 12.59 37.05 11.88
C ARG A 448 11.07 36.93 12.04
N PHE A 449 10.44 37.79 12.83
CA PHE A 449 9.03 37.67 13.16
C PHE A 449 8.10 38.49 12.25
N PHE A 450 8.54 39.68 11.81
CA PHE A 450 7.71 40.66 11.09
C PHE A 450 8.41 41.28 9.87
N PHE A 451 9.30 40.56 9.16
CA PHE A 451 10.02 41.09 7.98
C PHE A 451 9.12 41.86 6.99
N PHE A 452 7.94 41.32 6.69
CA PHE A 452 6.98 41.92 5.75
C PHE A 452 6.20 43.10 6.35
N LEU A 453 5.81 43.02 7.63
CA LEU A 453 5.15 44.12 8.33
C LEU A 453 6.10 45.33 8.46
N PHE A 454 7.38 45.08 8.74
CA PHE A 454 8.43 46.11 8.82
C PHE A 454 8.67 46.82 7.48
N MET A 455 8.56 46.12 6.34
CA MET A 455 8.65 46.73 5.02
C MET A 455 7.41 47.58 4.66
N LYS A 456 6.20 47.15 5.04
CA LYS A 456 4.98 47.97 4.92
C LYS A 456 5.03 49.20 5.83
N MET A 457 5.53 49.05 7.05
CA MET A 457 5.77 50.17 7.96
C MET A 457 6.81 51.13 7.41
N LYS A 458 7.86 50.67 6.71
CA LYS A 458 8.78 51.55 5.97
C LYS A 458 8.13 52.29 4.80
N GLN A 459 7.14 51.72 4.13
CA GLN A 459 6.36 52.44 3.10
C GLN A 459 5.41 53.49 3.69
N LEU A 460 4.95 53.30 4.92
CA LEU A 460 4.14 54.30 5.67
C LEU A 460 5.03 55.32 6.44
N SER A 461 6.26 54.94 6.77
CA SER A 461 7.27 55.72 7.48
C SER A 461 8.09 56.61 6.51
N HIS A 462 7.41 57.48 5.77
CA HIS A 462 8.00 58.78 5.46
C HIS A 462 7.86 59.77 6.63
N ARG A 463 7.33 59.32 7.78
CA ARG A 463 7.28 60.07 9.03
C ARG A 463 7.73 59.21 10.21
N SER A 464 8.72 59.74 10.92
CA SER A 464 9.02 59.51 12.34
C SER A 464 10.08 58.46 12.71
N SER A 465 11.26 59.00 13.00
CA SER A 465 12.47 58.42 13.57
C SER A 465 12.38 58.07 15.07
N CYS A 466 11.30 57.44 15.55
CA CYS A 466 11.12 57.16 16.99
C CYS A 466 11.21 55.70 17.43
N PHE A 467 11.29 54.73 16.52
CA PHE A 467 11.17 53.30 16.88
C PHE A 467 12.34 52.71 17.68
N TYR A 468 13.45 53.43 17.85
CA TYR A 468 14.66 52.91 18.51
C TYR A 468 14.77 53.23 20.01
N ARG A 469 13.79 53.91 20.61
CA ARG A 469 13.87 54.31 22.03
C ARG A 469 12.98 53.53 23.00
N ASP A 470 11.97 52.82 22.50
CA ASP A 470 10.97 52.15 23.34
C ASP A 470 10.96 50.61 23.16
N CYS A 471 12.06 50.02 22.68
CA CYS A 471 12.31 48.57 22.70
C CYS A 471 13.44 48.23 23.66
#